data_AF-A0AAW2RSJ2-F1
#
_entry.id   AF-A0AAW2RSJ2-F1
#
_cell.length_a   1.000
_cell.length_b   1.000
_cell.length_c   1.000
_cell.angle_alpha   90.00
_cell.angle_beta   90.00
_cell.angle_gamma   90.00
#
_symmetry.space_group_name_H-M   'P 1'
#
loop_
_entity.id
_entity.type
_entity.pdbx_description
1 polymer ?
#
loop_
_entity_poly.entity_id
_entity_poly.type
_entity_poly.pdbx_seq_one_letter_code
_entity_poly.pdbx_strand_id
1 'polypeptide(L)'
;MPCQLMVGFFAYAKSLEINVGKQELEDAKWHSREEVKKALTFAEYEKAQKTAAAKVEQMCKGVEKGQNLSSDFNVESGELAPMFVPGPFAIAHHLSSLLGPI
;
A
#
# COMPACT_ATOMS: atom_id res chain seq x y z
N MET A 1 0.22 -14.04 -17.95
CA MET A 1 0.13 -12.90 -17.02
C MET A 1 -1.14 -12.13 -17.35
N PRO A 2 -2.09 -11.98 -16.41
CA PRO A 2 -3.21 -11.07 -16.62
C PRO A 2 -2.69 -9.63 -16.70
N CYS A 3 -3.02 -8.92 -17.78
CA CYS A 3 -2.77 -7.49 -17.88
C CYS A 3 -3.93 -6.74 -17.23
N GLN A 4 -3.64 -5.90 -16.23
CA GLN A 4 -4.65 -5.15 -15.48
C GLN A 4 -4.36 -3.65 -15.58
N LEU A 5 -5.41 -2.87 -15.83
CA LEU A 5 -5.39 -1.42 -15.75
C LEU A 5 -6.09 -1.01 -14.45
N MET A 6 -5.39 -0.31 -13.56
CA MET A 6 -5.98 0.20 -12.33
C MET A 6 -6.51 1.62 -12.53
N VAL A 7 -7.77 1.86 -12.16
CA VAL A 7 -8.41 3.18 -12.23
C VAL A 7 -8.80 3.60 -10.81
N GLY A 8 -8.31 4.74 -10.35
CA GLY A 8 -8.56 5.25 -9.00
C GLY A 8 -9.73 6.22 -8.95
N PHE A 9 -10.54 6.14 -7.89
CA PHE A 9 -11.72 6.99 -7.69
C PHE A 9 -11.82 7.45 -6.24
N PHE A 10 -12.42 8.63 -6.04
CA PHE A 10 -12.96 9.05 -4.74
C PHE A 10 -14.46 8.79 -4.72
N ALA A 11 -14.93 8.14 -3.65
CA ALA A 11 -16.33 7.82 -3.47
C ALA A 11 -16.79 8.24 -2.08
N TYR A 12 -18.05 8.68 -1.98
CA TYR A 12 -18.70 9.00 -0.72
C TYR A 12 -19.64 7.86 -0.33
N ALA A 13 -19.49 7.35 0.88
CA ALA A 13 -20.36 6.31 1.39
C ALA A 13 -21.76 6.86 1.71
N LYS A 14 -22.80 6.11 1.34
CA LYS A 14 -24.20 6.45 1.68
C LYS A 14 -24.59 6.03 3.10
N SER A 15 -23.84 5.10 3.69
CA SER A 15 -24.04 4.56 5.05
C SER A 15 -22.69 4.27 5.69
N LEU A 16 -22.65 4.21 7.01
CA LEU A 16 -21.47 3.85 7.81
C LEU A 16 -21.46 2.38 8.26
N GLU A 17 -22.55 1.64 8.04
CA GLU A 17 -22.62 0.22 8.36
C GLU A 17 -21.66 -0.59 7.47
N ILE A 18 -20.83 -1.43 8.11
CA ILE A 18 -19.89 -2.32 7.43
C ILE A 18 -20.36 -3.75 7.61
N ASN A 19 -20.55 -4.46 6.50
CA ASN A 19 -20.75 -5.91 6.47
C ASN A 19 -19.61 -6.55 5.66
N VAL A 20 -18.78 -7.36 6.30
CA VAL A 20 -17.56 -7.91 5.68
C VAL A 20 -17.84 -9.29 5.08
N GLY A 21 -17.77 -9.38 3.76
CA GLY A 21 -17.78 -10.66 3.06
C GLY A 21 -16.48 -11.44 3.29
N LYS A 22 -16.49 -12.34 4.28
CA LYS A 22 -15.32 -13.12 4.71
C LYS A 22 -14.73 -14.07 3.67
N GLN A 23 -15.41 -14.25 2.52
CA GLN A 23 -14.89 -14.99 1.38
C GLN A 23 -13.77 -14.21 0.65
N GLU A 24 -13.83 -12.88 0.64
CA GLU A 24 -12.89 -12.02 -0.10
C GLU A 24 -12.01 -11.18 0.83
N LEU A 25 -12.54 -10.71 1.95
CA LEU A 25 -11.84 -9.79 2.86
C LEU A 25 -11.85 -10.30 4.31
N GLU A 26 -10.69 -10.21 4.95
CA GLU A 26 -10.53 -10.57 6.35
C GLU A 26 -11.18 -9.54 7.29
N ASP A 27 -10.98 -8.24 7.07
CA ASP A 27 -11.50 -7.17 7.93
C ASP A 27 -11.79 -5.88 7.12
N ALA A 28 -12.65 -5.01 7.64
CA ALA A 28 -12.89 -3.68 7.10
C ALA A 28 -13.32 -2.71 8.21
N LYS A 29 -12.70 -1.52 8.24
CA LYS A 29 -12.91 -0.50 9.28
C LYS A 29 -12.86 0.90 8.68
N TRP A 30 -13.56 1.83 9.32
CA TRP A 30 -13.39 3.25 9.09
C TRP A 30 -12.15 3.74 9.83
N HIS A 31 -11.34 4.56 9.17
CA HIS A 31 -10.18 5.20 9.76
C HIS A 31 -10.33 6.71 9.74
N SER A 32 -9.90 7.36 10.82
CA SER A 32 -9.82 8.82 10.85
C SER A 32 -8.73 9.32 9.91
N ARG A 33 -8.86 10.58 9.49
CA ARG A 33 -7.86 11.21 8.62
C ARG A 33 -6.50 11.31 9.32
N GLU A 34 -6.51 11.49 10.62
CA GLU A 34 -5.35 11.57 11.51
C GLU A 34 -4.64 10.22 11.59
N GLU A 35 -5.39 9.12 11.72
CA GLU A 35 -4.84 7.76 11.65
C GLU A 35 -4.15 7.49 10.32
N VAL A 36 -4.80 7.84 9.20
CA VAL A 36 -4.22 7.65 7.86
C VAL A 36 -2.94 8.48 7.70
N LYS A 37 -2.94 9.74 8.14
CA LYS A 37 -1.71 10.58 8.12
C LYS A 37 -0.60 9.97 8.96
N LYS A 38 -0.91 9.50 10.17
CA LYS A 38 0.08 8.86 11.05
C LYS A 38 0.68 7.61 10.40
N ALA A 39 -0.15 6.79 9.76
CA ALA A 39 0.29 5.59 9.03
C ALA A 39 1.19 5.95 7.83
N LEU A 40 0.89 7.04 7.12
CA LEU A 40 1.72 7.56 6.02
C LEU A 40 3.08 8.11 6.48
N THR A 41 3.20 8.60 7.72
CA THR A 41 4.43 9.19 8.27
C THR A 41 5.39 8.19 8.94
N PHE A 42 5.00 6.92 9.09
CA PHE A 42 5.78 5.95 9.86
C PHE A 42 7.12 5.63 9.16
N ALA A 43 8.24 5.76 9.88
CA ALA A 43 9.62 5.80 9.33
C ALA A 43 10.08 4.54 8.55
N GLU A 44 9.41 3.40 8.72
CA GLU A 44 9.65 2.20 7.89
C GLU A 44 9.26 2.42 6.41
N TYR A 45 8.40 3.39 6.13
CA TYR A 45 7.99 3.83 4.80
C TYR A 45 9.14 4.46 3.99
N GLU A 46 10.03 5.24 4.61
CA GLU A 46 11.21 5.82 3.94
C GLU A 46 12.25 4.74 3.61
N LYS A 47 12.43 3.76 4.51
CA LYS A 47 13.33 2.62 4.30
C LYS A 47 12.81 1.69 3.19
N ALA A 48 11.50 1.44 3.16
CA ALA A 48 10.84 0.70 2.09
C ALA A 48 10.95 1.45 0.74
N GLN A 49 10.85 2.78 0.75
CA GLN A 49 11.04 3.65 -0.43
C GLN A 49 12.40 3.49 -1.09
N LYS A 50 13.49 3.64 -0.31
CA LYS A 50 14.86 3.53 -0.83
C LYS A 50 15.12 2.14 -1.41
N THR A 51 14.63 1.11 -0.72
CA THR A 51 14.76 -0.29 -1.16
C THR A 51 13.97 -0.57 -2.44
N ALA A 52 12.72 -0.12 -2.53
CA ALA A 52 11.88 -0.33 -3.71
C ALA A 52 12.41 0.45 -4.93
N ALA A 53 12.83 1.70 -4.76
CA ALA A 53 13.43 2.50 -5.83
C ALA A 53 14.73 1.87 -6.35
N ALA A 54 15.62 1.41 -5.45
CA ALA A 54 16.83 0.71 -5.84
C ALA A 54 16.54 -0.59 -6.62
N LYS A 55 15.49 -1.33 -6.24
CA LYS A 55 15.06 -2.56 -6.93
C LYS A 55 14.49 -2.28 -8.31
N VAL A 56 13.67 -1.23 -8.46
CA VAL A 56 13.17 -0.80 -9.78
C VAL A 56 14.32 -0.35 -10.66
N GLU A 57 15.27 0.42 -10.13
CA GLU A 57 16.46 0.84 -10.86
C GLU A 57 17.30 -0.37 -11.32
N GLN A 58 17.48 -1.37 -10.47
CA GLN A 58 18.16 -2.63 -10.82
C GLN A 58 17.41 -3.40 -11.93
N MET A 59 16.08 -3.41 -11.89
CA MET A 59 15.26 -4.01 -12.95
C MET A 59 15.39 -3.26 -14.28
N CYS A 60 15.37 -1.93 -14.25
CA CYS A 60 15.48 -1.07 -15.43
C CYS A 60 16.88 -1.10 -16.05
N LYS A 61 17.93 -1.33 -15.25
CA LYS A 61 19.31 -1.47 -15.73
C LYS A 61 19.62 -2.87 -16.30
N GLY A 62 18.69 -3.82 -16.19
CA GLY A 62 18.82 -5.17 -16.73
C GLY A 62 19.87 -6.01 -16.00
N VAL A 63 19.50 -6.60 -14.86
CA VAL A 63 20.30 -7.66 -14.21
C VAL A 63 19.75 -9.04 -14.58
N GLU A 64 20.68 -9.94 -14.86
CA GLU A 64 20.50 -11.24 -15.50
C GLU A 64 19.60 -12.21 -14.72
N LYS A 65 18.91 -13.05 -15.50
CA LYS A 65 18.07 -14.20 -15.11
C LYS A 65 18.56 -14.91 -13.84
N GLY A 66 17.70 -15.05 -12.82
CA GLY A 66 17.98 -16.07 -11.80
C GLY A 66 17.13 -16.15 -10.53
N GLN A 67 16.33 -15.15 -10.15
CA GLN A 67 15.62 -15.21 -8.86
C GLN A 67 14.12 -14.94 -9.01
N ASN A 68 13.32 -15.98 -8.75
CA ASN A 68 11.87 -15.89 -8.59
C ASN A 68 11.55 -15.05 -7.35
N LEU A 69 11.43 -13.73 -7.53
CA LEU A 69 11.22 -12.74 -6.48
C LEU A 69 9.73 -12.59 -6.08
N SER A 70 8.99 -13.70 -6.00
CA SER A 70 7.59 -13.71 -5.58
C SER A 70 7.42 -13.77 -4.05
N SER A 71 8.48 -14.03 -3.28
CA SER A 71 8.36 -14.43 -1.87
C SER A 71 8.63 -13.35 -0.82
N ASP A 72 9.15 -12.18 -1.17
CA ASP A 72 9.76 -11.31 -0.14
C ASP A 72 8.96 -10.03 0.12
N PHE A 73 7.66 -10.17 0.35
CA PHE A 73 6.86 -9.18 1.11
C PHE A 73 6.97 -9.43 2.62
N ASN A 74 8.08 -10.01 3.10
CA ASN A 74 8.30 -10.19 4.52
C ASN A 74 8.70 -8.83 5.12
N VAL A 75 7.70 -8.11 5.61
CA VAL A 75 7.84 -6.94 6.47
C VAL A 75 8.55 -7.41 7.74
N GLU A 76 9.81 -7.02 7.90
CA GLU A 76 10.60 -7.29 9.09
C GLU A 76 9.92 -6.63 10.30
N SER A 77 9.53 -7.45 11.27
CA SER A 77 8.72 -7.11 12.44
C SER A 77 9.41 -6.10 13.38
N GLY A 78 9.25 -4.80 13.10
CA GLY A 78 9.23 -3.72 14.08
C GLY A 78 7.81 -3.52 14.62
N GLU A 79 7.62 -2.80 15.74
CA GLU A 79 6.32 -2.55 16.39
C GLU A 79 5.18 -2.40 15.36
N LEU A 80 4.25 -3.37 15.35
CA LEU A 80 3.16 -3.46 14.38
C LEU A 80 2.43 -2.11 14.32
N ALA A 81 2.66 -1.35 13.26
CA ALA A 81 1.90 -0.16 13.00
C ALA A 81 0.41 -0.54 12.99
N PRO A 82 -0.47 0.27 13.61
CA PRO A 82 -1.89 -0.08 13.73
C PRO A 82 -2.63 -0.21 12.38
N MET A 83 -1.98 0.20 11.28
CA MET A 83 -2.47 0.11 9.91
C MET A 83 -1.29 -0.01 8.93
N PHE A 84 -1.43 -0.87 7.92
CA PHE A 84 -0.49 -0.97 6.79
C PHE A 84 -0.99 -0.12 5.60
N VAL A 85 -0.09 0.65 4.99
CA VAL A 85 -0.37 1.39 3.75
C VAL A 85 0.58 0.91 2.65
N PRO A 86 0.08 0.58 1.44
CA PRO A 86 0.94 0.22 0.31
C PRO A 86 2.00 1.28 -0.02
N GLY A 87 3.10 0.86 -0.65
CA GLY A 87 4.21 1.75 -1.02
C GLY A 87 3.82 2.86 -2.02
N PRO A 88 4.63 3.91 -2.18
CA PRO A 88 4.29 5.13 -2.91
C PRO A 88 3.80 4.94 -4.34
N PHE A 89 4.33 3.93 -5.03
CA PHE A 89 4.00 3.67 -6.42
C PHE A 89 2.69 2.89 -6.59
N ALA A 90 2.11 2.37 -5.50
CA ALA A 90 0.80 1.76 -5.55
C ALA A 90 -0.26 2.85 -5.70
N ILE A 91 -1.24 2.63 -6.59
CA ILE A 91 -2.35 3.58 -6.78
C ILE A 91 -3.10 3.86 -5.48
N ALA A 92 -3.25 2.85 -4.61
CA ALA A 92 -3.89 2.98 -3.31
C ALA A 92 -3.14 3.97 -2.40
N HIS A 93 -1.82 4.04 -2.50
CA HIS A 93 -1.02 5.03 -1.77
C HIS A 93 -1.35 6.44 -2.24
N HIS A 94 -1.35 6.66 -3.55
CA HIS A 94 -1.68 7.97 -4.13
C HIS A 94 -3.08 8.42 -3.71
N LEU A 95 -4.09 7.54 -3.80
CA LEU A 95 -5.46 7.84 -3.37
C LEU A 95 -5.53 8.23 -1.89
N SER A 96 -4.83 7.50 -1.00
CA SER A 96 -4.79 7.81 0.43
C SER A 96 -4.06 9.12 0.74
N SER A 97 -2.97 9.43 0.04
CA SER A 97 -2.21 10.68 0.22
C SER A 97 -2.99 11.93 -0.20
N LEU A 98 -3.89 11.78 -1.19
CA LEU A 98 -4.72 12.85 -1.73
C LEU A 98 -5.93 13.20 -0.84
N LEU A 99 -6.18 12.43 0.22
CA LEU A 99 -7.09 12.81 1.32
C LEU A 99 -6.53 13.97 2.18
N GLY A 100 -5.58 14.77 1.64
CA GLY A 100 -5.09 16.06 2.11
C GLY A 100 -6.17 17.16 2.13
N PRO A 101 -5.89 18.38 2.65
CA PRO A 101 -6.91 19.29 3.17
C PRO A 101 -7.78 19.86 2.07
N ILE A 102 -8.96 19.26 1.90
CA ILE A 102 -10.15 19.92 1.39
C ILE A 102 -10.81 20.63 2.58
#